data_AF-B9KZU4-F1
#
_entry.id   AF-B9KZU4-F1
#
_cell.length_a   1.000
_cell.length_b   1.000
_cell.length_c   1.000
_cell.angle_alpha   90.00
_cell.angle_beta   90.00
_cell.angle_gamma   90.00
#
_symmetry.space_group_name_H-M   'P 1'
#
loop_
_entity.id
_entity.type
_entity.pdbx_description
1 polymer ?
#
loop_
_entity_poly.entity_id
_entity_poly.type
_entity_poly.pdbx_seq_one_letter_code
_entity_poly.pdbx_strand_id
1 'polypeptide(L)'
;MITDDEADQSATREAFELLHRVAEGRLRRGRLTVIDATNTRRDARLPLIELARRYHVPCVAIIFDYPLEAYLANDQQRPGRQVGRGVIERQFAQLEENRAALVEEPFQRRYWLRSPQEAASAIVVRRPLPSDRRWWRGPFDIVGDVHGCFDELVELLEHLGYQIAEQRNRSGERQYLVAHPGGRRLVFVGDLVDRGPKIVPVLQLAMSAVARGRAAAVMGNHDRKLLRYLEGHQVRIAHGFEASVEQLAVESEEFRQRVWRFLRKLPHHLVLDEGRLVVAHAGLPAEYHGRDSPVVRRIALFGMTTGEVDERGLPIRLNWALDYRGRALVVYGHTPVTEPVWINRTINIDTGCVFGHRLTALRYPELELVSVPARHAYAAPPRRLLTPDELTQPLLLPSEELAELQGEELVEETIAAVAGSPEFERDRAPESAAQE
;
A
#
# COMPACT_ATOMS: atom_id res chain seq x y z
N MET A 1 36.78 13.64 0.83
CA MET A 1 36.02 12.39 0.50
C MET A 1 36.17 12.00 -0.97
N ILE A 2 36.20 12.95 -1.93
CA ILE A 2 36.65 12.67 -3.31
C ILE A 2 37.95 13.43 -3.63
N THR A 3 38.00 14.72 -3.29
CA THR A 3 39.15 15.61 -3.55
C THR A 3 39.83 16.11 -2.29
N ASP A 4 39.32 15.69 -1.13
CA ASP A 4 39.69 16.19 0.21
C ASP A 4 39.61 17.72 0.39
N ASP A 5 38.99 18.40 -0.56
CA ASP A 5 38.64 19.81 -0.56
C ASP A 5 37.16 19.98 -0.95
N GLU A 6 36.35 20.47 -0.01
CA GLU A 6 34.93 20.76 -0.22
C GLU A 6 34.69 21.89 -1.23
N ALA A 7 35.73 22.67 -1.55
CA ALA A 7 35.69 23.74 -2.53
C ALA A 7 35.88 23.27 -3.98
N ASP A 8 36.42 22.07 -4.19
CA ASP A 8 36.84 21.60 -5.50
C ASP A 8 35.64 21.23 -6.40
N GLN A 9 35.39 22.08 -7.40
CA GLN A 9 34.31 21.90 -8.36
C GLN A 9 34.63 20.85 -9.43
N SER A 10 35.88 20.40 -9.56
CA SER A 10 36.30 19.41 -10.57
C SER A 10 35.66 18.03 -10.35
N ALA A 11 35.33 17.69 -9.10
CA ALA A 11 34.70 16.43 -8.72
C ALA A 11 33.18 16.49 -8.58
N THR A 12 32.52 17.52 -9.14
CA THR A 12 31.06 17.69 -9.02
C THR A 12 30.32 16.44 -9.52
N ARG A 13 30.74 15.89 -10.67
CA ARG A 13 30.07 14.72 -11.24
C ARG A 13 30.19 13.50 -10.33
N GLU A 14 31.40 13.17 -9.90
CA GLU A 14 31.70 12.05 -9.02
C GLU A 14 30.99 12.20 -7.66
N ALA A 15 30.88 13.42 -7.15
CA ALA A 15 30.15 13.73 -5.92
C ALA A 15 28.65 13.44 -6.06
N PHE A 16 28.02 13.84 -7.17
CA PHE A 16 26.62 13.53 -7.44
C PHE A 16 26.39 12.04 -7.68
N GLU A 17 27.30 11.34 -8.37
CA GLU A 17 27.22 9.88 -8.53
C GLU A 17 27.27 9.16 -7.17
N LEU A 18 28.14 9.60 -6.26
CA LEU A 18 28.21 9.06 -4.90
C LEU A 18 26.93 9.37 -4.11
N LEU A 19 26.41 10.60 -4.21
CA LEU A 19 25.15 11.01 -3.59
C LEU A 19 24.01 10.10 -4.02
N HIS A 20 23.87 9.82 -5.33
CA HIS A 20 22.82 8.94 -5.84
C HIS A 20 22.97 7.50 -5.32
N ARG A 21 24.19 6.95 -5.29
CA ARG A 21 24.43 5.60 -4.73
C ARG A 21 24.09 5.50 -3.25
N VAL A 22 24.44 6.52 -2.46
CA VAL A 22 24.11 6.58 -1.03
C VAL A 22 22.61 6.73 -0.83
N ALA A 23 21.96 7.65 -1.56
CA ALA A 23 20.52 7.87 -1.50
C ALA A 23 19.77 6.57 -1.83
N GLU A 24 20.18 5.87 -2.87
CA GLU A 24 19.65 4.57 -3.26
C GLU A 24 19.78 3.53 -2.15
N GLY A 25 20.98 3.35 -1.59
CA GLY A 25 21.23 2.38 -0.51
C GLY A 25 20.39 2.65 0.74
N ARG A 26 20.11 3.92 1.04
CA ARG A 26 19.22 4.34 2.13
C ARG A 26 17.75 4.05 1.81
N LEU A 27 17.29 4.41 0.61
CA LEU A 27 15.92 4.19 0.17
C LEU A 27 15.58 2.71 0.12
N ARG A 28 16.47 1.85 -0.37
CA ARG A 28 16.33 0.38 -0.34
C ARG A 28 16.07 -0.15 1.06
N ARG A 29 16.67 0.45 2.08
CA ARG A 29 16.53 0.09 3.51
C ARG A 29 15.39 0.81 4.23
N GLY A 30 14.56 1.58 3.51
CA GLY A 30 13.45 2.35 4.09
C GLY A 30 13.91 3.43 5.08
N ARG A 31 15.14 3.94 4.92
CA ARG A 31 15.66 5.03 5.76
C ARG A 31 15.22 6.36 5.18
N LEU A 32 14.92 7.32 6.06
CA LEU A 32 14.70 8.71 5.64
C LEU A 32 15.94 9.21 4.89
N THR A 33 15.76 9.70 3.69
CA THR A 33 16.82 10.27 2.87
C THR A 33 16.50 11.74 2.63
N VAL A 34 17.39 12.61 3.09
CA VAL A 34 17.32 14.05 2.87
C VAL A 34 18.45 14.39 1.91
N ILE A 35 18.11 15.07 0.82
CA ILE A 35 19.07 15.58 -0.14
C ILE A 35 19.17 17.08 0.07
N ASP A 36 20.25 17.49 0.71
CA ASP A 36 20.57 18.90 0.94
C ASP A 36 21.51 19.38 -0.17
N ALA A 37 20.93 19.97 -1.22
CA ALA A 37 21.65 20.50 -2.37
C ALA A 37 20.87 21.64 -3.02
N THR A 38 21.57 22.57 -3.67
CA THR A 38 20.99 23.79 -4.26
C THR A 38 19.90 23.50 -5.29
N ASN A 39 20.05 22.44 -6.11
CA ASN A 39 19.00 21.85 -6.95
C ASN A 39 18.10 22.86 -7.71
N THR A 40 18.67 23.97 -8.19
CA THR A 40 17.94 25.08 -8.83
C THR A 40 17.41 24.71 -10.21
N ARG A 41 18.02 23.72 -10.87
CA ARG A 41 17.66 23.27 -12.23
C ARG A 41 16.82 22.00 -12.21
N ARG A 42 15.92 21.88 -13.19
CA ARG A 42 15.06 20.69 -13.38
C ARG A 42 15.86 19.40 -13.59
N ASP A 43 16.92 19.45 -14.39
CA ASP A 43 17.79 18.30 -14.70
C ASP A 43 18.50 17.73 -13.45
N ALA A 44 18.77 18.54 -12.45
CA ALA A 44 19.30 18.09 -11.16
C ALA A 44 18.24 17.43 -10.26
N ARG A 45 16.97 17.86 -10.34
CA ARG A 45 15.88 17.36 -9.50
C ARG A 45 15.24 16.08 -10.03
N LEU A 46 15.06 15.97 -11.34
CA LEU A 46 14.38 14.84 -11.97
C LEU A 46 14.98 13.48 -11.58
N PRO A 47 16.31 13.26 -11.56
CA PRO A 47 16.89 11.99 -11.13
C PRO A 47 16.55 11.62 -9.69
N LEU A 48 16.39 12.60 -8.79
CA LEU A 48 16.00 12.37 -7.38
C LEU A 48 14.53 11.97 -7.25
N ILE A 49 13.67 12.62 -8.03
CA ILE A 49 12.25 12.30 -8.12
C ILE A 49 12.07 10.88 -8.69
N GLU A 50 12.80 10.55 -9.75
CA GLU A 50 12.79 9.23 -10.38
C GLU A 50 13.32 8.15 -9.43
N LEU A 51 14.38 8.46 -8.67
CA LEU A 51 14.88 7.56 -7.65
C LEU A 51 13.83 7.30 -6.55
N ALA A 52 13.12 8.33 -6.10
CA ALA A 52 12.01 8.16 -5.14
C ALA A 52 10.87 7.30 -5.71
N ARG A 53 10.52 7.51 -6.99
CA ARG A 53 9.51 6.73 -7.73
C ARG A 53 9.89 5.25 -7.82
N ARG A 54 11.13 4.94 -8.21
CA ARG A 54 11.68 3.58 -8.28
C ARG A 54 11.60 2.83 -6.96
N TYR A 55 11.80 3.53 -5.85
CA TYR A 55 11.71 2.95 -4.50
C TYR A 55 10.34 3.11 -3.85
N HIS A 56 9.33 3.57 -4.60
CA HIS A 56 7.94 3.73 -4.18
C HIS A 56 7.79 4.48 -2.85
N VAL A 57 8.55 5.58 -2.71
CA VAL A 57 8.45 6.47 -1.55
C VAL A 57 7.96 7.86 -1.96
N PRO A 58 7.26 8.57 -1.08
CA PRO A 58 6.96 9.98 -1.30
C PRO A 58 8.22 10.83 -1.48
N CYS A 59 8.24 11.62 -2.54
CA CYS A 59 9.22 12.69 -2.73
C CYS A 59 8.61 14.02 -2.27
N VAL A 60 9.28 14.75 -1.38
CA VAL A 60 8.81 16.04 -0.85
C VAL A 60 9.87 17.10 -1.10
N ALA A 61 9.45 18.25 -1.61
CA ALA A 61 10.30 19.43 -1.78
C ALA A 61 10.08 20.41 -0.62
N ILE A 62 11.18 20.87 -0.02
CA ILE A 62 11.21 22.05 0.85
C ILE A 62 11.99 23.10 0.09
N ILE A 63 11.28 24.12 -0.40
CA ILE A 63 11.82 25.18 -1.24
C ILE A 63 12.06 26.40 -0.37
N PHE A 64 13.32 26.80 -0.25
CA PHE A 64 13.67 28.11 0.24
C PHE A 64 13.48 29.09 -0.90
N ASP A 65 12.60 30.06 -0.69
CA ASP A 65 12.11 30.96 -1.72
C ASP A 65 12.12 32.40 -1.23
N TYR A 66 13.32 32.84 -0.86
CA TYR A 66 13.57 34.17 -0.32
C TYR A 66 13.81 35.18 -1.44
N PRO A 67 13.62 36.49 -1.18
CA PRO A 67 14.17 37.52 -2.04
C PRO A 67 15.71 37.42 -2.09
N LEU A 68 16.31 37.82 -3.22
CA LEU A 68 17.75 37.74 -3.47
C LEU A 68 18.58 38.38 -2.33
N GLU A 69 18.11 39.51 -1.82
CA GLU A 69 18.77 40.27 -0.75
C GLU A 69 18.93 39.45 0.52
N ALA A 70 17.97 38.58 0.83
CA ALA A 70 18.03 37.70 2.00
C ALA A 70 19.10 36.61 1.82
N TYR A 71 19.28 36.05 0.62
CA TYR A 71 20.37 35.11 0.35
C TYR A 71 21.74 35.77 0.51
N LEU A 72 21.89 36.99 -0.03
CA LEU A 72 23.13 37.76 0.09
C LEU A 72 23.44 38.13 1.54
N ALA A 73 22.44 38.55 2.31
CA ALA A 73 22.59 38.85 3.73
C ALA A 73 22.98 37.61 4.54
N ASN A 74 22.38 36.45 4.25
CA ASN A 74 22.73 35.19 4.92
C ASN A 74 24.17 34.73 4.59
N ASP A 75 24.64 34.90 3.35
CA ASP A 75 26.01 34.56 2.98
C ASP A 75 27.05 35.42 3.70
N GLN A 76 26.77 36.71 3.90
CA GLN A 76 27.63 37.60 4.69
C GLN A 76 27.79 37.16 6.14
N GLN A 77 26.79 36.47 6.70
CA GLN A 77 26.77 35.99 8.08
C GLN A 77 27.26 34.54 8.23
N ARG A 78 27.66 33.86 7.14
CA ARG A 78 28.07 32.45 7.20
C ARG A 78 29.35 32.26 8.03
N PRO A 79 29.36 31.33 9.01
CA PRO A 79 30.59 30.91 9.65
C PRO A 79 31.37 30.00 8.70
N GLY A 80 32.39 30.55 8.04
CA GLY A 80 33.24 29.81 7.09
C GLY A 80 33.30 30.49 5.72
N ARG A 81 33.41 29.67 4.66
CA ARG A 81 33.53 30.18 3.30
C ARG A 81 32.21 30.82 2.82
N GLN A 82 32.31 32.07 2.37
CA GLN A 82 31.26 32.74 1.62
C GLN A 82 31.13 32.15 0.21
N VAL A 83 29.91 31.94 -0.24
CA VAL A 83 29.59 31.43 -1.58
C VAL A 83 29.92 32.49 -2.63
N GLY A 84 29.69 33.76 -2.29
CA GLY A 84 30.00 34.91 -3.14
C GLY A 84 28.82 35.36 -3.99
N ARG A 85 28.68 36.68 -4.12
CA ARG A 85 27.54 37.35 -4.77
C ARG A 85 27.21 36.83 -6.16
N GLY A 86 28.20 36.73 -7.05
CA GLY A 86 27.97 36.30 -8.44
C GLY A 86 27.46 34.85 -8.57
N VAL A 87 27.85 33.96 -7.64
CA VAL A 87 27.34 32.58 -7.60
C VAL A 87 25.89 32.56 -7.13
N ILE A 88 25.57 33.35 -6.09
CA ILE A 88 24.22 33.47 -5.55
C ILE A 88 23.26 34.07 -6.58
N GLU A 89 23.63 35.17 -7.24
CA GLU A 89 22.83 35.81 -8.28
C GLU A 89 22.54 34.84 -9.45
N ARG A 90 23.56 34.07 -9.87
CA ARG A 90 23.39 33.04 -10.91
C ARG A 90 22.43 31.93 -10.45
N GLN A 91 22.59 31.42 -9.23
CA GLN A 91 21.71 30.37 -8.70
C GLN A 91 20.27 30.87 -8.52
N PHE A 92 20.10 32.12 -8.08
CA PHE A 92 18.81 32.78 -7.97
C PHE A 92 18.12 32.91 -9.34
N ALA A 93 18.83 33.41 -10.36
CA ALA A 93 18.30 33.48 -11.72
C ALA A 93 17.88 32.11 -12.25
N GLN A 94 18.71 31.07 -12.04
CA GLN A 94 18.35 29.69 -12.40
C GLN A 94 17.09 29.20 -11.69
N LEU A 95 16.91 29.54 -10.40
CA LEU A 95 15.72 29.18 -9.64
C LEU A 95 14.48 29.88 -10.21
N GLU A 96 14.57 31.18 -10.52
CA GLU A 96 13.47 31.94 -11.16
C GLU A 96 13.06 31.32 -12.49
N GLU A 97 14.02 31.00 -13.35
CA GLU A 97 13.78 30.36 -14.65
C GLU A 97 13.08 28.99 -14.51
N ASN A 98 13.40 28.24 -13.44
CA ASN A 98 12.87 26.89 -13.20
C ASN A 98 11.68 26.86 -12.22
N ARG A 99 11.22 28.02 -11.74
CA ARG A 99 10.17 28.15 -10.72
C ARG A 99 8.85 27.53 -11.18
N ALA A 100 8.46 27.77 -12.43
CA ALA A 100 7.24 27.19 -12.99
C ALA A 100 7.34 25.66 -13.07
N ALA A 101 8.50 25.12 -13.45
CA ALA A 101 8.70 23.67 -13.51
C ALA A 101 8.58 23.00 -12.14
N LEU A 102 9.06 23.64 -11.06
CA LEU A 102 8.91 23.13 -9.69
C LEU A 102 7.45 22.89 -9.29
N VAL A 103 6.51 23.69 -9.81
CA VAL A 103 5.07 23.55 -9.54
C VAL A 103 4.49 22.32 -10.22
N GLU A 104 4.99 21.96 -11.41
CA GLU A 104 4.51 20.84 -12.22
C GLU A 104 5.22 19.51 -11.91
N GLU A 105 6.48 19.56 -11.43
CA GLU A 105 7.27 18.37 -11.10
C GLU A 105 6.60 17.50 -10.03
N PRO A 106 6.61 16.15 -10.14
CA PRO A 106 5.70 15.28 -9.40
C PRO A 106 6.16 15.00 -7.95
N PHE A 107 6.49 16.05 -7.20
CA PHE A 107 6.60 16.00 -5.74
C PHE A 107 5.23 15.73 -5.12
N GLN A 108 5.18 14.82 -4.15
CA GLN A 108 3.96 14.55 -3.38
C GLN A 108 3.52 15.80 -2.61
N ARG A 109 4.48 16.56 -2.08
CA ARG A 109 4.24 17.84 -1.40
C ARG A 109 5.37 18.81 -1.67
N ARG A 110 5.01 20.10 -1.68
CA ARG A 110 5.92 21.23 -1.85
C ARG A 110 5.66 22.22 -0.71
N TYR A 111 6.70 22.54 0.04
CA TYR A 111 6.66 23.51 1.13
C TYR A 111 7.51 24.71 0.72
N TRP A 112 6.92 25.89 0.66
CA TRP A 112 7.60 27.11 0.23
C TRP A 112 7.87 27.98 1.44
N LEU A 113 9.13 28.16 1.80
CA LEU A 113 9.58 29.02 2.89
C LEU A 113 10.01 30.36 2.29
N ARG A 114 9.26 31.43 2.55
CA ARG A 114 9.38 32.72 1.85
C ARG A 114 10.32 33.70 2.55
N SER A 115 10.78 33.40 3.76
CA SER A 115 11.74 34.22 4.50
C SER A 115 12.65 33.39 5.42
N PRO A 116 13.83 33.91 5.78
CA PRO A 116 14.69 33.30 6.79
C PRO A 116 13.98 33.07 8.14
N GLN A 117 13.08 33.96 8.54
CA GLN A 117 12.31 33.85 9.79
C GLN A 117 11.29 32.72 9.74
N GLU A 118 10.62 32.54 8.60
CA GLU A 118 9.72 31.41 8.37
C GLU A 118 10.49 30.09 8.42
N ALA A 119 11.64 30.02 7.75
CA ALA A 119 12.48 28.83 7.80
C ALA A 119 13.02 28.52 9.20
N ALA A 120 13.43 29.55 9.95
CA ALA A 120 13.93 29.39 11.32
C ALA A 120 12.84 28.92 12.30
N SER A 121 11.57 29.23 12.03
CA SER A 121 10.42 28.81 12.85
C SER A 121 9.74 27.52 12.33
N ALA A 122 10.15 27.01 11.18
CA ALA A 122 9.57 25.81 10.57
C ALA A 122 9.92 24.54 11.38
N ILE A 123 8.92 23.68 11.61
CA ILE A 123 9.09 22.41 12.31
C ILE A 123 8.77 21.26 11.36
N VAL A 124 9.74 20.35 11.20
CA VAL A 124 9.56 19.13 10.41
C VAL A 124 9.07 18.00 11.30
N VAL A 125 7.80 17.62 11.15
CA VAL A 125 7.20 16.51 11.90
C VAL A 125 7.09 15.28 11.00
N ARG A 126 7.64 14.15 11.47
CA ARG A 126 7.50 12.87 10.77
C ARG A 126 6.11 12.30 11.01
N ARG A 127 5.40 11.98 9.92
CA ARG A 127 4.13 11.25 9.96
C ARG A 127 4.33 9.88 9.34
N PRO A 128 4.08 8.78 10.08
CA PRO A 128 4.07 7.44 9.50
C PRO A 128 3.08 7.37 8.33
N LEU A 129 3.38 6.55 7.33
CA LEU A 129 2.39 6.19 6.32
C LEU A 129 1.20 5.51 7.00
N PRO A 130 -0.03 5.60 6.44
CA PRO A 130 -1.18 4.89 7.00
C PRO A 130 -0.97 3.38 7.17
N SER A 131 -0.12 2.79 6.31
CA SER A 131 0.32 1.40 6.36
C SER A 131 1.35 1.11 7.45
N ASP A 132 2.10 2.10 7.93
CA ASP A 132 3.12 1.92 8.96
C ASP A 132 2.50 1.96 10.36
N ARG A 133 2.18 0.77 10.85
CA ARG A 133 1.68 0.54 12.21
C ARG A 133 2.62 -0.36 13.01
N ARG A 134 3.93 -0.23 12.79
CA ARG A 134 4.96 -1.05 13.48
C ARG A 134 4.91 -0.95 15.00
N TRP A 135 4.37 0.15 15.51
CA TRP A 135 4.13 0.39 16.94
C TRP A 135 2.95 -0.43 17.49
N TRP A 136 2.03 -0.88 16.63
CA TRP A 136 0.87 -1.67 17.02
C TRP A 136 1.30 -3.12 17.11
N ARG A 137 1.44 -3.59 18.35
CA ARG A 137 1.81 -4.97 18.69
C ARG A 137 0.56 -5.79 19.01
N GLY A 138 0.65 -7.08 18.74
CA GLY A 138 -0.41 -8.05 19.00
C GLY A 138 -0.57 -8.36 20.49
N PRO A 139 -1.20 -9.51 20.83
CA PRO A 139 -1.60 -10.56 19.88
C PRO A 139 -2.71 -10.12 18.90
N PHE A 140 -2.65 -10.63 17.68
CA PHE A 140 -3.62 -10.36 16.62
C PHE A 140 -4.39 -11.61 16.24
N ASP A 141 -5.66 -11.44 15.88
CA ASP A 141 -6.41 -12.45 15.15
C ASP A 141 -6.77 -11.85 13.79
N ILE A 142 -6.20 -12.43 12.73
CA ILE A 142 -6.25 -11.91 11.37
C ILE A 142 -7.30 -12.72 10.60
N VAL A 143 -8.39 -12.08 10.17
CA VAL A 143 -9.55 -12.71 9.57
C VAL A 143 -9.51 -12.54 8.05
N GLY A 144 -9.77 -13.65 7.33
CA GLY A 144 -9.90 -13.70 5.88
C GLY A 144 -11.11 -12.92 5.33
N ASP A 145 -11.36 -13.09 4.04
CA ASP A 145 -12.41 -12.41 3.29
C ASP A 145 -13.80 -12.73 3.85
N VAL A 146 -14.54 -11.69 4.26
CA VAL A 146 -15.81 -11.84 4.98
C VAL A 146 -16.98 -11.85 4.02
N HIS A 147 -16.98 -10.99 3.00
CA HIS A 147 -18.03 -10.88 1.98
C HIS A 147 -19.45 -10.93 2.56
N GLY A 148 -19.75 -10.07 3.54
CA GLY A 148 -21.09 -10.02 4.14
C GLY A 148 -21.52 -11.26 4.95
N CYS A 149 -20.65 -12.24 5.22
CA CYS A 149 -20.92 -13.42 6.05
C CYS A 149 -20.87 -13.07 7.56
N PHE A 150 -21.81 -12.23 7.99
CA PHE A 150 -21.82 -11.70 9.36
C PHE A 150 -21.98 -12.76 10.45
N ASP A 151 -22.80 -13.78 10.21
CA ASP A 151 -23.07 -14.81 11.23
C ASP A 151 -21.82 -15.66 11.46
N GLU A 152 -21.14 -16.05 10.38
CA GLU A 152 -19.85 -16.74 10.41
C GLU A 152 -18.77 -15.86 11.06
N LEU A 153 -18.77 -14.55 10.78
CA LEU A 153 -17.84 -13.62 11.43
C LEU A 153 -18.07 -13.60 12.95
N VAL A 154 -19.31 -13.46 13.41
CA VAL A 154 -19.63 -13.47 14.85
C VAL A 154 -19.23 -14.80 15.49
N GLU A 155 -19.58 -15.93 14.87
CA GLU A 155 -19.25 -17.27 15.36
C GLU A 155 -17.73 -17.49 15.46
N LEU A 156 -16.98 -17.06 14.43
CA LEU A 156 -15.51 -17.13 14.44
C LEU A 156 -14.91 -16.28 15.56
N LEU A 157 -15.42 -15.06 15.74
CA LEU A 157 -14.95 -14.16 16.79
C LEU A 157 -15.26 -14.71 18.19
N GLU A 158 -16.42 -15.32 18.40
CA GLU A 158 -16.77 -16.00 19.64
C GLU A 158 -15.85 -17.20 19.92
N HIS A 159 -15.55 -18.02 18.91
CA HIS A 159 -14.57 -19.12 19.00
C HIS A 159 -13.16 -18.61 19.34
N LEU A 160 -12.80 -17.43 18.85
CA LEU A 160 -11.54 -16.75 19.18
C LEU A 160 -11.55 -16.11 20.57
N GLY A 161 -12.67 -16.12 21.29
CA GLY A 161 -12.81 -15.58 22.65
C GLY A 161 -13.18 -14.10 22.71
N TYR A 162 -13.64 -13.50 21.61
CA TYR A 162 -14.17 -12.14 21.60
C TYR A 162 -15.58 -12.10 22.20
N GLN A 163 -15.83 -11.02 22.94
CA GLN A 163 -17.14 -10.62 23.40
C GLN A 163 -17.66 -9.54 22.45
N ILE A 164 -18.84 -9.79 21.88
CA ILE A 164 -19.52 -8.89 20.96
C ILE A 164 -20.83 -8.48 21.60
N ALA A 165 -21.01 -7.17 21.79
CA ALA A 165 -22.28 -6.62 22.25
C ALA A 165 -22.83 -5.64 21.21
N GLU A 166 -24.10 -5.82 20.85
CA GLU A 166 -24.83 -4.83 20.06
C GLU A 166 -25.29 -3.68 20.95
N GLN A 167 -25.16 -2.46 20.45
CA GLN A 167 -25.73 -1.26 21.07
C GLN A 167 -26.26 -0.32 19.98
N ARG A 168 -27.04 0.67 20.39
CA ARG A 168 -27.46 1.77 19.51
C ARG A 168 -26.80 3.07 19.93
N ASN A 169 -26.35 3.86 18.96
CA ASN A 169 -25.87 5.20 19.23
C ASN A 169 -27.05 6.18 19.43
N ARG A 170 -26.74 7.45 19.68
CA ARG A 170 -27.75 8.50 19.89
C ARG A 170 -28.70 8.72 18.70
N SER A 171 -28.27 8.37 17.48
CA SER A 171 -29.10 8.42 16.27
C SER A 171 -29.87 7.13 16.02
N GLY A 172 -29.87 6.19 16.98
CA GLY A 172 -30.56 4.90 16.87
C GLY A 172 -29.85 3.88 15.98
N GLU A 173 -28.68 4.19 15.45
CA GLU A 173 -27.92 3.32 14.55
C GLU A 173 -27.22 2.21 15.33
N ARG A 174 -27.23 1.01 14.76
CA ARG A 174 -26.55 -0.16 15.32
C ARG A 174 -25.03 0.04 15.33
N GLN A 175 -24.42 -0.28 16.47
CA GLN A 175 -22.98 -0.35 16.67
C GLN A 175 -22.62 -1.61 17.43
N TYR A 176 -21.38 -2.03 17.28
CA TYR A 176 -20.86 -3.20 18.00
C TYR A 176 -19.73 -2.80 18.95
N LEU A 177 -19.76 -3.35 20.14
CA LEU A 177 -18.63 -3.37 21.07
C LEU A 177 -17.94 -4.72 20.91
N VAL A 178 -16.72 -4.71 20.40
CA VAL A 178 -15.91 -5.91 20.19
C VAL A 178 -14.70 -5.82 21.11
N ALA A 179 -14.56 -6.77 22.03
CA ALA A 179 -13.46 -6.81 22.98
C ALA A 179 -13.04 -8.25 23.27
N HIS A 180 -11.73 -8.49 23.37
CA HIS A 180 -11.20 -9.77 23.83
C HIS A 180 -10.66 -9.60 25.25
N PRO A 181 -11.05 -10.43 26.25
CA PRO A 181 -10.59 -10.31 27.64
C PRO A 181 -9.07 -10.36 27.79
N GLY A 182 -8.41 -11.22 27.01
CA GLY A 182 -6.95 -11.29 26.88
C GLY A 182 -6.29 -10.16 26.07
N GLY A 183 -7.01 -9.11 25.69
CA GLY A 183 -6.45 -7.94 25.01
C GLY A 183 -6.08 -8.12 23.52
N ARG A 184 -6.48 -9.24 22.90
CA ARG A 184 -6.25 -9.53 21.47
C ARG A 184 -6.94 -8.50 20.58
N ARG A 185 -6.40 -8.30 19.38
CA ARG A 185 -6.83 -7.26 18.43
C ARG A 185 -7.13 -7.87 17.06
N LEU A 186 -8.17 -7.37 16.41
CA LEU A 186 -8.60 -7.90 15.11
C LEU A 186 -7.89 -7.24 13.95
N VAL A 187 -7.60 -8.00 12.90
CA VAL A 187 -7.15 -7.47 11.62
C VAL A 187 -7.94 -8.12 10.50
N PHE A 188 -8.64 -7.32 9.68
CA PHE A 188 -9.31 -7.83 8.48
C PHE A 188 -8.38 -7.71 7.27
N VAL A 189 -8.30 -8.75 6.45
CA VAL A 189 -7.51 -8.75 5.20
C VAL A 189 -8.20 -8.01 4.04
N GLY A 190 -9.40 -7.46 4.26
CA GLY A 190 -10.18 -6.76 3.25
C GLY A 190 -11.43 -7.55 2.87
N ASP A 191 -12.09 -7.11 1.80
CA ASP A 191 -13.27 -7.74 1.22
C ASP A 191 -14.36 -8.03 2.24
N LEU A 192 -14.77 -6.95 2.90
CA LEU A 192 -15.84 -6.95 3.89
C LEU A 192 -17.22 -7.03 3.22
N VAL A 193 -17.30 -6.57 1.98
CA VAL A 193 -18.53 -6.30 1.23
C VAL A 193 -18.72 -7.27 0.07
N ASP A 194 -19.83 -7.11 -0.65
CA ASP A 194 -20.26 -7.92 -1.79
C ASP A 194 -20.68 -9.36 -1.43
N ARG A 195 -21.47 -9.95 -2.34
CA ARG A 195 -21.94 -11.35 -2.35
C ARG A 195 -22.86 -11.74 -1.19
N GLY A 196 -22.39 -11.69 0.05
CA GLY A 196 -23.12 -12.25 1.19
C GLY A 196 -24.30 -11.41 1.67
N PRO A 197 -25.13 -11.99 2.57
CA PRO A 197 -26.45 -11.46 2.89
C PRO A 197 -26.46 -10.33 3.94
N LYS A 198 -25.36 -10.12 4.67
CA LYS A 198 -25.31 -9.23 5.85
C LYS A 198 -24.11 -8.26 5.80
N ILE A 199 -23.96 -7.56 4.68
CA ILE A 199 -22.88 -6.60 4.40
C ILE A 199 -22.94 -5.41 5.37
N VAL A 200 -24.13 -4.85 5.59
CA VAL A 200 -24.30 -3.69 6.49
C VAL A 200 -23.86 -4.01 7.93
N PRO A 201 -24.31 -5.11 8.57
CA PRO A 201 -23.78 -5.55 9.86
C PRO A 201 -22.26 -5.78 9.91
N VAL A 202 -21.66 -6.35 8.86
CA VAL A 202 -20.19 -6.52 8.78
C VAL A 202 -19.49 -5.16 8.80
N LEU A 203 -19.94 -4.22 7.96
CA LEU A 203 -19.40 -2.85 7.92
C LEU A 203 -19.58 -2.14 9.27
N GLN A 204 -20.74 -2.25 9.91
CA GLN A 204 -20.99 -1.69 11.23
C GLN A 204 -20.03 -2.24 12.29
N LEU A 205 -19.77 -3.55 12.30
CA LEU A 205 -18.84 -4.21 13.23
C LEU A 205 -17.40 -3.74 12.97
N ALA A 206 -16.94 -3.83 11.72
CA ALA A 206 -15.59 -3.43 11.33
C ALA A 206 -15.34 -1.94 11.66
N MET A 207 -16.26 -1.05 11.26
CA MET A 207 -16.18 0.37 11.59
C MET A 207 -16.13 0.62 13.10
N SER A 208 -16.98 -0.07 13.87
CA SER A 208 -17.07 0.12 15.32
C SER A 208 -15.81 -0.35 16.04
N ALA A 209 -15.22 -1.46 15.61
CA ALA A 209 -14.00 -2.02 16.18
C ALA A 209 -12.76 -1.20 15.80
N VAL A 210 -12.66 -0.74 14.55
CA VAL A 210 -11.57 0.12 14.07
C VAL A 210 -11.60 1.48 14.76
N ALA A 211 -12.76 2.12 14.85
CA ALA A 211 -12.90 3.42 15.51
C ALA A 211 -12.50 3.40 17.00
N ARG A 212 -12.64 2.24 17.66
CA ARG A 212 -12.26 2.03 19.07
C ARG A 212 -10.84 1.53 19.25
N GLY A 213 -10.05 1.41 18.18
CA GLY A 213 -8.67 0.90 18.23
C GLY A 213 -8.57 -0.58 18.61
N ARG A 214 -9.66 -1.35 18.46
CA ARG A 214 -9.73 -2.79 18.71
C ARG A 214 -9.50 -3.63 17.46
N ALA A 215 -9.62 -3.01 16.29
CA ALA A 215 -9.34 -3.63 15.01
C ALA A 215 -8.53 -2.72 14.07
N ALA A 216 -7.98 -3.33 13.02
CA ALA A 216 -7.59 -2.67 11.78
C ALA A 216 -8.16 -3.46 10.60
N ALA A 217 -8.19 -2.84 9.43
CA ALA A 217 -8.56 -3.47 8.18
C ALA A 217 -7.66 -2.92 7.08
N VAL A 218 -7.38 -3.73 6.07
CA VAL A 218 -6.82 -3.26 4.80
C VAL A 218 -7.93 -3.19 3.75
N MET A 219 -7.71 -2.40 2.71
CA MET A 219 -8.62 -2.31 1.56
C MET A 219 -8.51 -3.61 0.74
N GLY A 220 -9.64 -4.28 0.47
CA GLY A 220 -9.76 -5.29 -0.58
C GLY A 220 -10.23 -4.72 -1.91
N ASN A 221 -10.23 -5.52 -2.98
CA ASN A 221 -10.66 -5.04 -4.29
C ASN A 221 -12.18 -4.79 -4.35
N HIS A 222 -12.99 -5.58 -3.66
CA HIS A 222 -14.44 -5.36 -3.57
C HIS A 222 -14.76 -4.10 -2.75
N ASP A 223 -14.03 -3.88 -1.65
CA ASP A 223 -14.12 -2.65 -0.86
C ASP A 223 -13.77 -1.40 -1.70
N ARG A 224 -12.74 -1.51 -2.57
CA ARG A 224 -12.32 -0.43 -3.47
C ARG A 224 -13.39 -0.13 -4.53
N LYS A 225 -14.02 -1.17 -5.08
CA LYS A 225 -15.14 -1.03 -6.03
C LYS A 225 -16.32 -0.29 -5.38
N LEU A 226 -16.67 -0.64 -4.15
CA LEU A 226 -17.70 0.06 -3.38
C LEU A 226 -17.33 1.52 -3.09
N LEU A 227 -16.08 1.80 -2.72
CA LEU A 227 -15.63 3.18 -2.52
C LEU A 227 -15.81 4.03 -3.79
N ARG A 228 -15.42 3.50 -4.95
CA ARG A 228 -15.59 4.18 -6.25
C ARG A 228 -17.06 4.45 -6.57
N TYR A 229 -17.93 3.48 -6.31
CA TYR A 229 -19.37 3.65 -6.47
C TYR A 229 -19.91 4.79 -5.59
N LEU A 230 -19.52 4.84 -4.31
CA LEU A 230 -19.93 5.89 -3.38
C LEU A 230 -19.33 7.28 -3.75
N GLU A 231 -18.24 7.31 -4.51
CA GLU A 231 -17.65 8.53 -5.08
C GLU A 231 -18.36 8.99 -6.38
N GLY A 232 -19.36 8.24 -6.85
CA GLY A 232 -20.14 8.56 -8.05
C GLY A 232 -19.49 8.10 -9.36
N HIS A 233 -18.43 7.28 -9.30
CA HIS A 233 -17.86 6.69 -10.50
C HIS A 233 -18.78 5.62 -11.10
N GLN A 234 -18.80 5.55 -12.44
CA GLN A 234 -19.44 4.45 -13.14
C GLN A 234 -18.63 3.17 -12.88
N VAL A 235 -19.26 2.19 -12.22
CA VAL A 235 -18.68 0.87 -11.99
C VAL A 235 -19.64 -0.20 -12.50
N ARG A 236 -19.10 -1.32 -12.97
CA ARG A 236 -19.92 -2.44 -13.42
C ARG A 236 -20.58 -3.11 -12.22
N ILE A 237 -21.91 -3.17 -12.22
CA ILE A 237 -22.67 -3.96 -11.26
C ILE A 237 -22.66 -5.41 -11.77
N ALA A 238 -21.78 -6.21 -11.18
CA ALA A 238 -21.52 -7.61 -11.53
C ALA A 238 -20.77 -8.30 -10.37
N HIS A 239 -20.70 -9.63 -10.44
CA HIS A 239 -19.85 -10.47 -9.58
C HIS A 239 -20.16 -10.37 -8.08
N GLY A 240 -21.41 -10.07 -7.72
CA GLY A 240 -21.90 -9.97 -6.34
C GLY A 240 -21.91 -8.54 -5.79
N PHE A 241 -21.50 -7.55 -6.58
CA PHE A 241 -21.58 -6.13 -6.21
C PHE A 241 -23.03 -5.65 -6.06
N GLU A 242 -23.98 -6.30 -6.75
CA GLU A 242 -25.42 -6.10 -6.64
C GLU A 242 -25.87 -6.09 -5.17
N ALA A 243 -25.41 -7.07 -4.39
CA ALA A 243 -25.79 -7.24 -2.99
C ALA A 243 -25.37 -6.03 -2.13
N SER A 244 -24.18 -5.46 -2.38
CA SER A 244 -23.73 -4.25 -1.69
C SER A 244 -24.59 -3.05 -2.04
N VAL A 245 -24.90 -2.87 -3.33
CA VAL A 245 -25.74 -1.76 -3.81
C VAL A 245 -27.13 -1.85 -3.20
N GLU A 246 -27.77 -3.02 -3.26
CA GLU A 246 -29.12 -3.25 -2.74
C GLU A 246 -29.19 -3.03 -1.22
N GLN A 247 -28.27 -3.62 -0.45
CA GLN A 247 -28.26 -3.49 1.00
C GLN A 247 -27.94 -2.06 1.45
N LEU A 248 -27.09 -1.31 0.74
CA LEU A 248 -26.80 0.09 1.07
C LEU A 248 -27.88 1.06 0.59
N ALA A 249 -28.65 0.73 -0.46
CA ALA A 249 -29.69 1.61 -0.99
C ALA A 249 -30.81 1.89 0.02
N VAL A 250 -31.07 0.96 0.94
CA VAL A 250 -32.08 1.11 2.00
C VAL A 250 -31.54 1.82 3.25
N GLU A 251 -30.23 2.07 3.32
CA GLU A 251 -29.59 2.74 4.46
C GLU A 251 -29.57 4.26 4.31
N SER A 252 -29.50 4.96 5.45
CA SER A 252 -29.50 6.41 5.46
C SER A 252 -28.27 7.00 4.74
N GLU A 253 -28.41 8.23 4.25
CA GLU A 253 -27.30 8.97 3.64
C GLU A 253 -26.13 9.14 4.61
N GLU A 254 -26.42 9.39 5.89
CA GLU A 254 -25.39 9.52 6.93
C GLU A 254 -24.60 8.22 7.11
N PHE A 255 -25.26 7.06 7.04
CA PHE A 255 -24.60 5.76 7.10
C PHE A 255 -23.71 5.53 5.87
N ARG A 256 -24.24 5.78 4.66
CA ARG A 256 -23.47 5.67 3.41
C ARG A 256 -22.23 6.57 3.42
N GLN A 257 -22.34 7.80 3.92
CA GLN A 257 -21.19 8.69 4.11
C GLN A 257 -20.20 8.18 5.15
N ARG A 258 -20.65 7.50 6.20
CA ARG A 258 -19.75 6.86 7.17
C ARG A 258 -18.98 5.71 6.55
N VAL A 259 -19.65 4.86 5.77
CA VAL A 259 -19.00 3.79 4.99
C VAL A 259 -17.95 4.39 4.06
N TRP A 260 -18.30 5.43 3.30
CA TRP A 260 -17.34 6.15 2.46
C TRP A 260 -16.13 6.68 3.25
N ARG A 261 -16.34 7.35 4.39
CA ARG A 261 -15.24 7.86 5.25
C ARG A 261 -14.36 6.74 5.80
N PHE A 262 -14.95 5.58 6.09
CA PHE A 262 -14.24 4.40 6.59
C PHE A 262 -13.37 3.80 5.47
N LEU A 263 -13.97 3.45 4.33
CA LEU A 263 -13.28 2.85 3.19
C LEU A 263 -12.15 3.76 2.69
N ARG A 264 -12.41 5.07 2.53
CA ARG A 264 -11.40 6.05 2.09
C ARG A 264 -10.16 6.14 3.00
N LYS A 265 -10.26 5.68 4.25
CA LYS A 265 -9.15 5.69 5.22
C LYS A 265 -8.44 4.34 5.35
N LEU A 266 -8.94 3.27 4.74
CA LEU A 266 -8.27 1.98 4.81
C LEU A 266 -6.93 2.03 4.06
N PRO A 267 -5.82 1.60 4.68
CA PRO A 267 -4.56 1.42 3.97
C PRO A 267 -4.64 0.19 3.05
N HIS A 268 -3.84 0.15 2.00
CA HIS A 268 -3.74 -1.00 1.09
C HIS A 268 -2.96 -2.18 1.71
N HIS A 269 -2.08 -1.90 2.67
CA HIS A 269 -1.44 -2.92 3.51
C HIS A 269 -1.13 -2.36 4.89
N LEU A 270 -0.81 -3.23 5.84
CA LEU A 270 -0.35 -2.90 7.18
C LEU A 270 1.02 -3.53 7.41
N VAL A 271 1.94 -2.77 8.00
CA VAL A 271 3.21 -3.26 8.56
C VAL A 271 3.09 -3.17 10.07
N LEU A 272 3.10 -4.32 10.73
CA LEU A 272 2.77 -4.51 12.14
C LEU A 272 3.96 -5.09 12.90
N ASP A 273 3.89 -4.99 14.23
CA ASP A 273 4.83 -5.64 15.15
C ASP A 273 6.31 -5.46 14.77
N GLU A 274 6.78 -4.21 14.75
CA GLU A 274 8.16 -3.83 14.35
C GLU A 274 8.57 -4.24 12.92
N GLY A 275 7.59 -4.58 12.09
CA GLY A 275 7.78 -5.07 10.72
C GLY A 275 8.07 -6.57 10.65
N ARG A 276 7.60 -7.33 11.64
CA ARG A 276 7.57 -8.80 11.61
C ARG A 276 6.30 -9.37 10.99
N LEU A 277 5.23 -8.58 10.89
CA LEU A 277 3.96 -8.98 10.30
C LEU A 277 3.53 -7.97 9.25
N VAL A 278 3.10 -8.45 8.09
CA VAL A 278 2.48 -7.67 7.03
C VAL A 278 1.13 -8.27 6.70
N VAL A 279 0.12 -7.42 6.56
CA VAL A 279 -1.22 -7.81 6.12
C VAL A 279 -1.56 -7.00 4.88
N ALA A 280 -1.93 -7.67 3.79
CA ALA A 280 -2.37 -7.06 2.53
C ALA A 280 -3.39 -8.01 1.90
N HIS A 281 -4.37 -7.49 1.16
CA HIS A 281 -5.45 -8.31 0.61
C HIS A 281 -4.91 -9.37 -0.36
N ALA A 282 -4.38 -8.99 -1.52
CA ALA A 282 -3.76 -9.92 -2.47
C ALA A 282 -2.32 -10.34 -2.11
N GLY A 283 -1.85 -9.96 -0.92
CA GLY A 283 -0.48 -10.14 -0.49
C GLY A 283 0.48 -9.07 -1.03
N LEU A 284 1.75 -9.13 -0.64
CA LEU A 284 2.72 -8.10 -1.00
C LEU A 284 4.18 -8.59 -0.90
N PRO A 285 4.97 -8.52 -2.00
CA PRO A 285 6.41 -8.76 -2.00
C PRO A 285 7.19 -7.88 -1.02
N ALA A 286 8.34 -8.37 -0.57
CA ALA A 286 9.13 -7.75 0.50
C ALA A 286 9.59 -6.31 0.18
N GLU A 287 9.94 -6.03 -1.07
CA GLU A 287 10.41 -4.73 -1.52
C GLU A 287 9.37 -3.60 -1.41
N TYR A 288 8.08 -3.98 -1.44
CA TYR A 288 6.96 -3.05 -1.34
C TYR A 288 6.46 -2.85 0.10
N HIS A 289 7.03 -3.56 1.08
CA HIS A 289 6.65 -3.41 2.49
C HIS A 289 6.92 -1.99 2.97
N GLY A 290 5.88 -1.35 3.51
CA GLY A 290 5.95 0.05 3.99
C GLY A 290 6.19 1.09 2.91
N ARG A 291 5.88 0.78 1.63
CA ARG A 291 5.96 1.71 0.49
C ARG A 291 4.59 2.26 0.12
N ASP A 292 4.56 3.36 -0.63
CA ASP A 292 3.32 3.96 -1.11
C ASP A 292 3.48 4.53 -2.51
N SER A 293 2.89 3.85 -3.49
CA SER A 293 2.79 4.26 -4.88
C SER A 293 1.54 3.62 -5.51
N PRO A 294 1.07 4.09 -6.67
CA PRO A 294 0.00 3.44 -7.42
C PRO A 294 0.28 1.96 -7.69
N VAL A 295 1.53 1.60 -8.01
CA VAL A 295 1.96 0.21 -8.24
C VAL A 295 1.78 -0.64 -6.98
N VAL A 296 2.26 -0.17 -5.83
CA VAL A 296 2.14 -0.90 -4.55
C VAL A 296 0.67 -1.11 -4.17
N ARG A 297 -0.17 -0.08 -4.38
CA ARG A 297 -1.62 -0.14 -4.12
C ARG A 297 -2.29 -1.17 -5.01
N ARG A 298 -1.98 -1.18 -6.31
CA ARG A 298 -2.51 -2.16 -7.26
C ARG A 298 -2.13 -3.59 -6.88
N ILE A 299 -0.85 -3.83 -6.57
CA ILE A 299 -0.38 -5.18 -6.18
C ILE A 299 -1.08 -5.65 -4.90
N ALA A 300 -1.21 -4.78 -3.90
CA ALA A 300 -1.89 -5.14 -2.65
C ALA A 300 -3.39 -5.47 -2.83
N LEU A 301 -4.04 -4.93 -3.86
CA LEU A 301 -5.47 -5.15 -4.14
C LEU A 301 -5.73 -6.30 -5.11
N PHE A 302 -4.89 -6.49 -6.12
CA PHE A 302 -5.17 -7.39 -7.25
C PHE A 302 -4.07 -8.43 -7.51
N GLY A 303 -2.97 -8.38 -6.76
CA GLY A 303 -1.81 -9.23 -6.94
C GLY A 303 -0.90 -8.75 -8.08
N MET A 304 0.08 -9.61 -8.41
CA MET A 304 1.02 -9.39 -9.53
C MET A 304 0.57 -10.17 -10.76
N THR A 305 0.95 -9.68 -11.94
CA THR A 305 0.80 -10.42 -13.20
C THR A 305 2.14 -10.63 -13.88
N THR A 306 2.21 -11.61 -14.77
CA THR A 306 3.41 -11.87 -15.60
C THR A 306 3.61 -10.82 -16.69
N GLY A 307 2.56 -10.03 -16.99
CA GLY A 307 2.50 -9.14 -18.14
C GLY A 307 1.92 -9.79 -19.40
N GLU A 308 1.71 -11.11 -19.38
CA GLU A 308 1.07 -11.87 -20.45
C GLU A 308 -0.44 -11.96 -20.22
N VAL A 309 -1.17 -12.28 -21.29
CA VAL A 309 -2.61 -12.56 -21.28
C VAL A 309 -2.88 -13.97 -21.77
N ASP A 310 -3.96 -14.59 -21.29
CA ASP A 310 -4.39 -15.91 -21.73
C ASP A 310 -5.08 -15.88 -23.11
N GLU A 311 -5.56 -17.04 -23.58
CA GLU A 311 -6.32 -17.19 -24.84
C GLU A 311 -7.63 -16.36 -24.88
N ARG A 312 -8.10 -15.87 -23.73
CA ARG A 312 -9.30 -15.04 -23.58
C ARG A 312 -8.95 -13.56 -23.38
N GLY A 313 -7.67 -13.18 -23.47
CA GLY A 313 -7.19 -11.81 -23.28
C GLY A 313 -7.13 -11.36 -21.82
N LEU A 314 -7.20 -12.27 -20.85
CA LEU A 314 -7.17 -11.98 -19.42
C LEU A 314 -5.72 -12.04 -18.88
N PRO A 315 -5.28 -11.06 -18.06
CA PRO A 315 -3.92 -11.05 -17.51
C PRO A 315 -3.62 -12.29 -16.66
N ILE A 316 -2.45 -12.89 -16.87
CA ILE A 316 -1.98 -14.07 -16.13
C ILE A 316 -1.36 -13.63 -14.80
N ARG A 317 -1.84 -14.18 -13.68
CA ARG A 317 -1.32 -13.87 -12.33
C ARG A 317 0.07 -14.46 -12.12
N LEU A 318 0.93 -13.75 -11.38
CA LEU A 318 2.23 -14.23 -10.92
C LEU A 318 2.12 -14.68 -9.46
N ASN A 319 2.56 -15.90 -9.17
CA ASN A 319 2.61 -16.42 -7.80
C ASN A 319 3.84 -15.89 -7.05
N TRP A 320 3.79 -14.61 -6.67
CA TRP A 320 4.87 -13.90 -5.96
C TRP A 320 5.30 -14.58 -4.63
N ALA A 321 4.42 -15.40 -4.05
CA ALA A 321 4.68 -16.08 -2.78
C ALA A 321 5.79 -17.13 -2.89
N LEU A 322 5.95 -17.78 -4.06
CA LEU A 322 7.01 -18.79 -4.30
C LEU A 322 8.42 -18.19 -4.19
N ASP A 323 8.58 -16.95 -4.63
CA ASP A 323 9.85 -16.21 -4.62
C ASP A 323 10.02 -15.34 -3.38
N TYR A 324 9.04 -15.34 -2.46
CA TYR A 324 9.12 -14.51 -1.26
C TYR A 324 10.25 -14.96 -0.33
N ARG A 325 11.21 -14.07 -0.09
CA ARG A 325 12.33 -14.25 0.86
C ARG A 325 12.35 -13.20 1.98
N GLY A 326 11.27 -12.45 2.14
CA GLY A 326 11.18 -11.39 3.14
C GLY A 326 11.13 -11.92 4.58
N ARG A 327 11.62 -11.09 5.52
CA ARG A 327 11.64 -11.44 6.96
C ARG A 327 10.26 -11.47 7.61
N ALA A 328 9.35 -10.62 7.15
CA ALA A 328 8.01 -10.52 7.73
C ALA A 328 7.18 -11.75 7.37
N LEU A 329 6.28 -12.16 8.26
CA LEU A 329 5.16 -13.01 7.89
C LEU A 329 4.17 -12.15 7.08
N VAL A 330 3.77 -12.60 5.89
CA VAL A 330 2.72 -11.94 5.10
C VAL A 330 1.42 -12.74 5.19
N VAL A 331 0.36 -12.15 5.72
CA VAL A 331 -0.97 -12.77 5.81
C VAL A 331 -1.90 -12.06 4.85
N TYR A 332 -2.62 -12.82 4.02
CA TYR A 332 -3.40 -12.27 2.92
C TYR A 332 -4.63 -13.14 2.60
N GLY A 333 -5.55 -12.61 1.81
CA GLY A 333 -6.78 -13.26 1.36
C GLY A 333 -7.34 -12.51 0.15
N HIS A 334 -7.67 -13.23 -0.93
CA HIS A 334 -8.08 -12.65 -2.22
C HIS A 334 -8.41 -13.74 -3.25
N THR A 335 -7.55 -14.78 -3.32
CA THR A 335 -7.79 -15.94 -4.19
C THR A 335 -8.35 -17.06 -3.32
N PRO A 336 -9.63 -17.43 -3.49
CA PRO A 336 -10.27 -18.42 -2.64
C PRO A 336 -9.61 -19.80 -2.72
N VAL A 337 -9.31 -20.38 -1.56
CA VAL A 337 -8.67 -21.69 -1.40
C VAL A 337 -9.53 -22.64 -0.58
N THR A 338 -9.37 -23.93 -0.81
CA THR A 338 -10.08 -24.96 -0.05
C THR A 338 -9.62 -25.04 1.41
N GLU A 339 -8.34 -24.78 1.68
CA GLU A 339 -7.71 -24.75 3.00
C GLU A 339 -6.63 -23.66 3.04
N PRO A 340 -6.27 -23.09 4.21
CA PRO A 340 -5.23 -22.08 4.31
C PRO A 340 -3.89 -22.59 3.78
N VAL A 341 -3.23 -21.82 2.93
CA VAL A 341 -2.02 -22.28 2.22
C VAL A 341 -0.80 -21.48 2.67
N TRP A 342 0.17 -22.19 3.21
CA TRP A 342 1.48 -21.66 3.55
C TRP A 342 2.46 -21.80 2.38
N ILE A 343 3.08 -20.70 1.99
CA ILE A 343 4.18 -20.68 1.02
C ILE A 343 5.26 -19.77 1.58
N ASN A 344 6.46 -20.31 1.80
CA ASN A 344 7.55 -19.60 2.49
C ASN A 344 7.07 -18.97 3.80
N ARG A 345 7.27 -17.66 3.97
CA ARG A 345 6.78 -16.87 5.13
C ARG A 345 5.53 -16.08 4.77
N THR A 346 4.65 -16.68 3.97
CA THR A 346 3.37 -16.09 3.59
C THR A 346 2.25 -17.11 3.80
N ILE A 347 1.04 -16.63 4.04
CA ILE A 347 -0.15 -17.48 4.18
C ILE A 347 -1.38 -16.81 3.56
N ASN A 348 -2.05 -17.55 2.67
CA ASN A 348 -3.38 -17.23 2.19
C ASN A 348 -4.43 -17.84 3.14
N ILE A 349 -5.33 -17.01 3.68
CA ILE A 349 -6.40 -17.42 4.60
C ILE A 349 -7.81 -17.18 4.06
N ASP A 350 -7.96 -16.79 2.78
CA ASP A 350 -9.26 -16.72 2.12
C ASP A 350 -9.75 -18.13 1.79
N THR A 351 -10.51 -18.72 2.72
CA THR A 351 -11.11 -20.04 2.56
C THR A 351 -12.52 -20.01 1.96
N GLY A 352 -12.88 -18.94 1.22
CA GLY A 352 -14.10 -18.88 0.42
C GLY A 352 -15.40 -19.02 1.20
N CYS A 353 -15.51 -18.37 2.37
CA CYS A 353 -16.69 -18.45 3.25
C CYS A 353 -18.00 -18.22 2.50
N VAL A 354 -18.08 -17.16 1.70
CA VAL A 354 -19.29 -16.79 0.98
C VAL A 354 -19.73 -17.83 -0.07
N PHE A 355 -18.81 -18.69 -0.50
CA PHE A 355 -19.05 -19.76 -1.47
C PHE A 355 -19.46 -21.08 -0.80
N GLY A 356 -19.72 -21.08 0.52
CA GLY A 356 -20.17 -22.26 1.24
C GLY A 356 -19.04 -23.09 1.87
N HIS A 357 -17.83 -22.54 1.95
CA HIS A 357 -16.68 -23.20 2.56
C HIS A 357 -16.52 -22.76 4.03
N ARG A 358 -15.48 -21.99 4.38
CA ARG A 358 -15.21 -21.63 5.79
C ARG A 358 -14.76 -20.18 5.88
N LEU A 359 -15.01 -19.53 7.01
CA LEU A 359 -14.32 -18.30 7.39
C LEU A 359 -13.15 -18.66 8.30
N THR A 360 -11.95 -18.19 7.97
CA THR A 360 -10.72 -18.55 8.68
C THR A 360 -10.03 -17.32 9.27
N ALA A 361 -9.47 -17.50 10.46
CA ALA A 361 -8.55 -16.56 11.08
C ALA A 361 -7.20 -17.23 11.41
N LEU A 362 -6.14 -16.43 11.36
CA LEU A 362 -4.82 -16.76 11.88
C LEU A 362 -4.57 -16.00 13.18
N ARG A 363 -4.28 -16.71 14.26
CA ARG A 363 -3.81 -16.15 15.53
C ARG A 363 -2.32 -15.85 15.43
N TYR A 364 -1.91 -14.65 15.77
CA TYR A 364 -0.53 -14.19 15.78
C TYR A 364 -0.15 -13.66 17.16
N PRO A 365 1.01 -14.04 17.74
CA PRO A 365 2.13 -14.73 17.10
C PRO A 365 2.07 -16.27 17.15
N GLU A 366 0.97 -16.85 17.62
CA GLU A 366 0.84 -18.30 17.85
C GLU A 366 0.88 -19.13 16.55
N LEU A 367 0.50 -18.53 15.43
CA LEU A 367 0.33 -19.15 14.11
C LEU A 367 -0.72 -20.27 14.10
N GLU A 368 -1.72 -20.17 14.98
CA GLU A 368 -2.84 -21.10 15.07
C GLU A 368 -3.96 -20.69 14.10
N LEU A 369 -4.48 -21.64 13.33
CA LEU A 369 -5.62 -21.43 12.45
C LEU A 369 -6.92 -21.79 13.18
N VAL A 370 -7.90 -20.90 13.11
CA VAL A 370 -9.25 -21.11 13.64
C VAL A 370 -10.23 -20.85 12.51
N SER A 371 -11.20 -21.75 12.30
CA SER A 371 -12.19 -21.57 11.24
C SER A 371 -13.56 -22.07 11.62
N VAL A 372 -14.59 -21.44 11.05
CA VAL A 372 -15.98 -21.85 11.17
C VAL A 372 -16.55 -22.19 9.80
N PRO A 373 -17.39 -23.23 9.67
CA PRO A 373 -18.04 -23.55 8.41
C PRO A 373 -19.06 -22.46 8.04
N ALA A 374 -19.17 -22.18 6.74
CA ALA A 374 -20.25 -21.36 6.23
C ALA A 374 -21.58 -22.08 6.43
N ARG A 375 -22.63 -21.33 6.81
CA ARG A 375 -23.97 -21.90 7.02
C ARG A 375 -24.62 -22.28 5.70
N HIS A 376 -24.32 -21.52 4.64
CA HIS A 376 -24.82 -21.72 3.30
C HIS A 376 -23.76 -21.33 2.27
N ALA A 377 -23.91 -21.82 1.03
CA ALA A 377 -23.28 -21.21 -0.12
C ALA A 377 -24.12 -20.00 -0.56
N TYR A 378 -23.71 -18.80 -0.18
CA TYR A 378 -24.44 -17.55 -0.46
C TYR A 378 -24.22 -17.05 -1.89
N ALA A 379 -23.10 -17.42 -2.51
CA ALA A 379 -22.78 -17.14 -3.91
C ALA A 379 -22.13 -18.36 -4.57
N ALA A 380 -22.22 -18.44 -5.90
CA ALA A 380 -21.41 -19.37 -6.67
C ALA A 380 -20.00 -18.77 -6.87
N PRO A 381 -18.93 -19.55 -6.69
CA PRO A 381 -17.60 -19.05 -6.96
C PRO A 381 -17.42 -18.85 -8.47
N PRO A 382 -16.74 -17.77 -8.92
CA PRO A 382 -16.53 -17.52 -10.34
C PRO A 382 -15.70 -18.64 -10.99
N ARG A 383 -14.87 -19.32 -10.20
CA ARG A 383 -14.03 -20.46 -10.58
C ARG A 383 -13.92 -21.43 -9.42
N ARG A 384 -13.53 -22.67 -9.70
CA ARG A 384 -13.23 -23.66 -8.66
C ARG A 384 -12.15 -23.11 -7.71
N LEU A 385 -12.38 -23.26 -6.41
CA LEU A 385 -11.39 -22.93 -5.38
C LEU A 385 -10.14 -23.79 -5.54
N LEU A 386 -8.99 -23.17 -5.32
CA LEU A 386 -7.71 -23.85 -5.48
C LEU A 386 -7.42 -24.76 -4.28
N THR A 387 -6.77 -25.87 -4.58
CA THR A 387 -6.16 -26.74 -3.59
C THR A 387 -4.77 -26.23 -3.19
N PRO A 388 -4.27 -26.60 -2.00
CA PRO A 388 -2.90 -26.26 -1.62
C PRO A 388 -1.85 -26.64 -2.68
N ASP A 389 -1.98 -27.83 -3.28
CA ASP A 389 -1.04 -28.30 -4.31
C ASP A 389 -1.04 -27.41 -5.56
N GLU A 390 -2.21 -26.96 -6.02
CA GLU A 390 -2.34 -26.06 -7.18
C GLU A 390 -1.69 -24.68 -6.92
N LEU A 391 -1.73 -24.18 -5.68
CA LEU A 391 -1.10 -22.91 -5.29
C LEU A 391 0.41 -23.01 -5.09
N THR A 392 0.99 -24.19 -4.94
CA THR A 392 2.44 -24.37 -4.86
C THR A 392 3.13 -24.40 -6.23
N GLN A 393 2.35 -24.28 -7.31
CA GLN A 393 2.84 -24.22 -8.68
C GLN A 393 2.87 -22.76 -9.17
N PRO A 394 3.63 -22.45 -10.25
CA PRO A 394 3.53 -21.16 -10.93
C PRO A 394 2.09 -21.01 -11.45
N LEU A 395 1.26 -20.26 -10.72
CA LEU A 395 -0.17 -20.15 -11.00
C LEU A 395 -0.40 -19.58 -12.39
N LEU A 396 -1.00 -20.37 -13.27
CA LEU A 396 -1.47 -19.95 -14.59
C LEU A 396 -2.97 -19.65 -14.52
N LEU A 397 -3.35 -18.63 -13.74
CA LEU A 397 -4.75 -18.24 -13.62
C LEU A 397 -5.00 -16.84 -14.21
N PRO A 398 -5.96 -16.72 -15.14
CA PRO A 398 -6.35 -15.42 -15.69
C PRO A 398 -7.08 -14.56 -14.66
N SER A 399 -6.97 -13.23 -14.70
CA SER A 399 -7.59 -12.32 -13.71
C SER A 399 -8.70 -11.47 -14.33
N GLU A 400 -9.96 -11.79 -14.08
CA GLU A 400 -11.12 -11.00 -14.54
C GLU A 400 -11.17 -9.61 -13.89
N GLU A 401 -10.80 -9.50 -12.61
CA GLU A 401 -10.80 -8.24 -11.85
C GLU A 401 -9.80 -7.22 -12.41
N LEU A 402 -8.69 -7.70 -12.98
CA LEU A 402 -7.71 -6.83 -13.63
C LEU A 402 -8.19 -6.34 -15.00
N ALA A 403 -9.03 -7.11 -15.68
CA ALA A 403 -9.64 -6.70 -16.95
C ALA A 403 -10.74 -5.65 -16.78
N GLU A 404 -11.31 -5.50 -15.58
CA GLU A 404 -12.31 -4.46 -15.26
C GLU A 404 -11.69 -3.07 -14.97
N LEU A 405 -10.37 -2.98 -14.83
CA LEU A 405 -9.68 -1.69 -14.66
C LEU A 405 -9.69 -0.91 -15.99
N GLN A 406 -10.24 0.32 -15.99
CA GLN A 406 -10.30 1.20 -17.17
C GLN A 406 -9.31 2.38 -17.02
N GLY A 407 -8.69 2.80 -18.13
CA GLY A 407 -7.97 4.10 -18.21
C GLY A 407 -6.74 4.23 -17.31
N GLU A 408 -6.63 5.32 -16.53
CA GLU A 408 -5.48 5.68 -15.66
C GLU A 408 -5.07 4.60 -14.63
N GLU A 409 -5.83 3.52 -14.46
CA GLU A 409 -5.49 2.36 -13.63
C GLU A 409 -4.60 1.32 -14.35
N LEU A 410 -4.54 1.38 -15.69
CA LEU A 410 -3.72 0.52 -16.56
C LEU A 410 -2.31 1.09 -16.84
N VAL A 411 -1.93 2.21 -16.21
CA VAL A 411 -0.63 2.87 -16.46
C VAL A 411 0.49 1.82 -16.48
N GLU A 412 1.13 1.75 -17.64
CA GLU A 412 2.16 0.81 -18.09
C GLU A 412 3.40 0.77 -17.17
N GLU A 413 3.23 0.30 -15.95
CA GLU A 413 4.32 0.05 -15.01
C GLU A 413 4.14 -1.31 -14.32
N THR A 414 3.55 -2.28 -15.03
CA THR A 414 3.62 -3.70 -14.63
C THR A 414 4.75 -4.41 -15.38
N ILE A 415 5.13 -3.93 -16.58
CA ILE A 415 6.23 -4.52 -17.37
C ILE A 415 7.61 -4.13 -16.80
N ALA A 416 7.73 -2.99 -16.11
CA ALA A 416 9.00 -2.55 -15.51
C ALA A 416 9.30 -3.17 -14.13
N ALA A 417 8.32 -3.78 -13.45
CA ALA A 417 8.52 -4.38 -12.12
C ALA A 417 9.35 -5.67 -12.18
N VAL A 418 9.25 -6.41 -13.29
CA VAL A 418 10.07 -7.61 -13.54
C VAL A 418 11.46 -7.25 -14.06
N ALA A 419 11.60 -6.21 -14.88
CA ALA A 419 12.88 -5.79 -15.47
C ALA A 419 13.76 -4.92 -14.53
N GLY A 420 13.21 -4.36 -13.45
CA GLY A 420 13.92 -3.47 -12.52
C GLY A 420 14.43 -4.14 -11.24
N SER A 421 14.11 -5.42 -11.01
CA SER A 421 14.59 -6.17 -9.85
C SER A 421 16.03 -6.64 -10.10
N PRO A 422 17.05 -6.23 -9.30
CA PRO A 422 18.45 -6.63 -9.50
C PRO A 422 18.72 -8.14 -9.33
N GLU A 423 17.70 -8.95 -9.09
CA GLU A 423 17.80 -10.38 -8.78
C GLU A 423 17.23 -11.28 -9.89
N PHE A 424 16.58 -10.75 -10.93
CA PHE A 424 15.99 -11.55 -12.01
C PHE A 424 16.81 -11.59 -13.33
N GLU A 425 17.96 -10.92 -13.38
CA GLU A 425 18.84 -10.88 -14.57
C GLU A 425 19.90 -12.00 -14.59
N ARG A 426 19.72 -13.07 -13.82
CA ARG A 426 20.58 -14.27 -13.86
C ARG A 426 19.80 -15.46 -14.36
N ASP A 427 19.74 -15.61 -15.68
CA ASP A 427 19.72 -16.88 -16.44
C ASP A 427 19.22 -16.67 -17.88
N ARG A 428 19.80 -15.71 -18.58
CA ARG A 428 19.87 -15.77 -20.06
C ARG A 428 21.34 -15.77 -20.46
N ALA A 429 21.96 -16.95 -20.36
CA ALA A 429 23.16 -17.22 -21.12
C ALA A 429 22.81 -17.08 -22.61
N PRO A 430 23.62 -16.36 -23.42
CA PRO A 430 23.46 -16.40 -24.86
C PRO A 430 23.87 -17.80 -25.33
N GLU A 431 22.95 -18.52 -25.97
CA GLU A 431 23.32 -19.65 -26.81
C GLU A 431 24.35 -19.14 -27.83
N SER A 432 25.55 -19.67 -27.71
CA SER A 432 26.65 -19.42 -28.63
C SER A 432 26.23 -19.91 -30.02
N ALA A 433 26.06 -18.96 -30.93
CA ALA A 433 26.22 -19.24 -32.35
C ALA A 433 27.67 -19.67 -32.61
N ALA A 434 27.86 -20.94 -32.94
CA ALA A 434 29.07 -21.45 -33.55
C ALA A 434 28.70 -22.46 -34.65
N GLN A 435 28.81 -21.97 -35.89
CA GLN A 435 29.34 -22.67 -37.07
C GLN A 435 28.64 -23.96 -37.54
N GLU A 436 27.85 -23.84 -38.61
CA GLU A 436 28.33 -24.12 -39.98
C GLU A 436 27.81 -23.06 -40.96
#